data_AF-A0A6A5ZV32-F1
#
_entry.id   AF-A0A6A5ZV32-F1
#
_cell.length_a   1.000
_cell.length_b   1.000
_cell.length_c   1.000
_cell.angle_alpha   90.00
_cell.angle_beta   90.00
_cell.angle_gamma   90.00
#
_symmetry.space_group_name_H-M   'P 1'
#
loop_
_entity.id
_entity.type
_entity.pdbx_description
1 polymer ?
#
loop_
_entity_poly.entity_id
_entity_poly.type
_entity_poly.pdbx_seq_one_letter_code
_entity_poly.pdbx_strand_id
1 'polypeptide(L)'
;MPPSISTSSTPWSQPLKISPTADDDPLGILEISGFYGPGAWLGWLLTIITSWYNLYRKPSARRPQDTIVFLLGTHWAALDLIHRTSLARKVTVEELNGMQGSIAAAFLVTYWGLFCALSQIMACFIQSSAQWAPLSRRGVILLFGAALPSISLANLFRLLGPFFNQPNTTNFERLSSIPALYIEGVEVQFLLLNFAASLGVASIILLCLVILTVVDNAFHTRQGLGFDPFELPALIIASLWLVAPISAIVNVKRTWNPLWWLVGGIFGPFFAMIGFMLPLFPIIFLIFGAYSPSKACYFMPCAPQSIYEWDQAFALCIGLCILVVEIGPDVLKPARRRWRSFWTRSAEDAPLLEGEPV
;
A
#
# COMPACT_ATOMS: atom_id res chain seq x y z
N MET A 1 -52.51 -31.43 -3.68
CA MET A 1 -51.61 -30.57 -2.87
C MET A 1 -50.31 -30.42 -3.63
N PRO A 2 -49.91 -29.21 -4.02
CA PRO A 2 -48.62 -29.00 -4.68
C PRO A 2 -47.49 -29.21 -3.65
N PRO A 3 -46.35 -29.80 -4.04
CA PRO A 3 -45.21 -29.95 -3.15
C PRO A 3 -44.69 -28.56 -2.76
N SER A 4 -44.58 -28.32 -1.46
CA SER A 4 -43.89 -27.15 -0.92
C SER A 4 -42.42 -27.22 -1.33
N ILE A 5 -42.05 -26.44 -2.34
CA ILE A 5 -40.65 -26.22 -2.71
C ILE A 5 -40.05 -25.45 -1.55
N SER A 6 -39.36 -26.17 -0.65
CA SER A 6 -38.46 -25.56 0.31
C SER A 6 -37.33 -24.93 -0.49
N THR A 7 -37.44 -23.64 -0.78
CA THR A 7 -36.32 -22.85 -1.27
C THR A 7 -35.27 -22.90 -0.17
N SER A 8 -34.32 -23.83 -0.30
CA SER A 8 -33.10 -23.82 0.49
C SER A 8 -32.41 -22.51 0.15
N SER A 9 -32.61 -21.49 0.98
CA SER A 9 -31.85 -20.26 0.91
C SER A 9 -30.39 -20.70 0.98
N THR A 10 -29.65 -20.47 -0.10
CA THR A 10 -28.21 -20.74 -0.13
C THR A 10 -27.61 -20.07 1.11
N PRO A 11 -26.81 -20.79 1.94
CA PRO A 11 -26.28 -20.28 3.21
C PRO A 11 -25.62 -18.90 3.07
N TRP A 12 -25.13 -18.60 1.87
CA TRP A 12 -24.44 -17.37 1.48
C TRP A 12 -25.34 -16.14 1.24
N SER A 13 -26.67 -16.27 1.32
CA SER A 13 -27.61 -15.18 1.06
C SER A 13 -27.99 -14.36 2.30
N GLN A 14 -27.64 -14.82 3.51
CA GLN A 14 -27.86 -14.02 4.71
C GLN A 14 -26.82 -12.89 4.77
N PRO A 15 -27.24 -11.63 4.98
CA PRO A 15 -26.31 -10.52 5.14
C PRO A 15 -25.40 -10.82 6.34
N LEU A 16 -24.10 -10.93 6.08
CA LEU A 16 -23.08 -11.10 7.12
C LEU A 16 -23.31 -10.00 8.17
N LYS A 17 -23.76 -10.38 9.37
CA LYS A 17 -23.91 -9.44 10.48
C LYS A 17 -22.51 -9.11 11.00
N ILE A 18 -21.87 -8.11 10.40
CA ILE A 18 -20.61 -7.54 10.90
C ILE A 18 -20.91 -6.60 12.08
N SER A 19 -21.63 -7.11 13.08
CA SER A 19 -21.73 -6.40 14.34
C SER A 19 -20.53 -6.83 15.18
N PRO A 20 -19.74 -5.89 15.75
CA PRO A 20 -18.66 -6.25 16.67
C PRO A 20 -19.14 -6.97 17.93
N THR A 21 -20.47 -7.10 18.12
CA THR A 21 -21.12 -7.87 19.19
C THR A 21 -21.77 -9.17 18.70
N ALA A 22 -21.47 -9.65 17.48
CA ALA A 22 -21.90 -10.96 17.06
C ALA A 22 -21.10 -12.02 17.82
N ASP A 23 -21.79 -13.00 18.43
CA ASP A 23 -21.14 -14.08 19.21
C ASP A 23 -20.24 -14.98 18.34
N ASP A 24 -20.48 -15.01 17.03
CA ASP A 24 -19.68 -15.72 16.04
C ASP A 24 -18.82 -14.72 15.24
N ASP A 25 -17.50 -14.83 15.32
CA ASP A 25 -16.53 -14.10 14.49
C ASP A 25 -15.91 -15.01 13.42
N PRO A 26 -16.65 -15.36 12.36
CA PRO A 26 -16.21 -16.35 11.36
C PRO A 26 -15.01 -15.87 10.53
N LEU A 27 -14.72 -14.56 10.55
CA LEU A 27 -13.63 -13.95 9.79
C LEU A 27 -12.41 -13.61 10.65
N GLY A 28 -12.49 -13.81 11.97
CA GLY A 28 -11.44 -13.42 12.90
C GLY A 28 -11.17 -11.91 12.90
N ILE A 29 -12.22 -11.10 12.71
CA ILE A 29 -12.12 -9.63 12.74
C ILE A 29 -11.70 -9.15 14.12
N LEU A 30 -12.16 -9.80 15.19
CA LEU A 30 -11.83 -9.48 16.58
C LEU A 30 -10.36 -9.73 16.90
N GLU A 31 -9.69 -10.62 16.15
CA GLU A 31 -8.27 -10.93 16.33
C GLU A 31 -7.34 -9.99 15.54
N ILE A 32 -7.90 -9.05 14.77
CA ILE A 32 -7.10 -8.14 13.97
C ILE A 32 -6.31 -7.21 14.88
N SER A 33 -5.00 -7.18 14.67
CA SER A 33 -4.10 -6.26 15.37
C SER A 33 -4.59 -4.82 15.25
N GLY A 34 -4.50 -4.08 16.35
CA GLY A 34 -4.87 -2.67 16.37
C GLY A 34 -4.06 -1.79 15.44
N PHE A 35 -2.91 -2.26 14.97
CA PHE A 35 -2.18 -1.62 13.87
C PHE A 35 -3.05 -1.37 12.62
N TYR A 36 -4.08 -2.19 12.40
CA TYR A 36 -5.03 -2.07 11.29
C TYR A 36 -6.36 -1.40 11.70
N GLY A 37 -6.42 -0.81 12.89
CA GLY A 37 -7.56 -0.07 13.37
C GLY A 37 -7.75 1.28 12.67
N PRO A 38 -8.89 1.95 12.93
CA PRO A 38 -9.29 3.16 12.22
C PRO A 38 -8.29 4.31 12.33
N GLY A 39 -7.73 4.52 13.53
CA GLY A 39 -6.80 5.61 13.77
C GLY A 39 -5.45 5.38 13.11
N ALA A 40 -4.89 4.18 13.27
CA ALA A 40 -3.62 3.80 12.64
C ALA A 40 -3.70 3.77 11.11
N TRP A 41 -4.78 3.20 10.56
CA TRP A 41 -5.02 3.17 9.12
C TRP A 41 -5.16 4.58 8.53
N LEU A 42 -5.95 5.45 9.16
CA LEU A 42 -6.13 6.82 8.68
C LEU A 42 -4.83 7.64 8.81
N GLY A 43 -4.11 7.46 9.91
CA GLY A 43 -2.79 8.06 10.10
C GLY A 43 -1.82 7.68 8.98
N TRP A 44 -1.72 6.38 8.67
CA TRP A 44 -0.92 5.88 7.54
C TRP A 44 -1.38 6.47 6.20
N LEU A 45 -2.69 6.51 5.91
CA LEU A 45 -3.23 7.10 4.68
C LEU A 45 -2.87 8.58 4.55
N LEU A 46 -2.98 9.36 5.63
CA LEU A 46 -2.59 10.77 5.65
C LEU A 46 -1.10 10.96 5.33
N THR A 47 -0.23 10.05 5.76
CA THR A 47 1.20 10.10 5.38
C THR A 47 1.42 9.82 3.91
N ILE A 48 0.63 8.93 3.28
CA ILE A 48 0.66 8.70 1.82
C ILE A 48 0.23 9.96 1.06
N ILE A 49 -0.87 10.60 1.49
CA ILE A 49 -1.38 11.82 0.85
C ILE A 49 -0.36 12.95 0.97
N THR A 50 0.20 13.16 2.16
CA THR A 50 1.23 14.17 2.42
C THR A 50 2.47 13.91 1.57
N SER A 51 2.86 12.64 1.49
CA SER A 51 3.92 12.15 0.65
C SER A 51 3.68 12.57 -0.81
N TRP A 52 2.54 12.23 -1.42
CA TRP A 52 2.22 12.65 -2.79
C TRP A 52 2.21 14.17 -2.97
N TYR A 53 1.60 14.91 -2.04
CA TYR A 53 1.58 16.37 -2.09
C TYR A 53 3.00 16.96 -2.20
N ASN A 54 3.91 16.50 -1.35
CA ASN A 54 5.29 16.97 -1.33
C ASN A 54 6.06 16.60 -2.60
N LEU A 55 5.81 15.42 -3.18
CA LEU A 55 6.43 14.99 -4.44
C LEU A 55 6.10 15.93 -5.61
N TYR A 56 4.84 16.35 -5.72
CA TYR A 56 4.42 17.27 -6.78
C TYR A 56 4.80 18.72 -6.49
N ARG A 57 4.72 19.15 -5.22
CA ARG A 57 4.90 20.56 -4.87
C ARG A 57 6.36 20.97 -4.79
N LYS A 58 7.21 20.11 -4.24
CA LYS A 58 8.63 20.39 -3.99
C LYS A 58 9.46 19.15 -4.35
N PRO A 59 9.63 18.84 -5.64
CA PRO A 59 10.36 17.65 -6.08
C PRO A 59 11.81 17.61 -5.58
N SER A 60 12.39 18.78 -5.29
CA SER A 60 13.74 18.95 -4.72
C SER A 60 13.77 19.08 -3.18
N ALA A 61 12.65 18.91 -2.48
CA ALA A 61 12.63 18.96 -1.03
C ALA A 61 13.55 17.91 -0.42
N ARG A 62 14.46 18.36 0.45
CA ARG A 62 15.47 17.50 1.09
C ARG A 62 14.93 16.61 2.21
N ARG A 63 13.68 16.81 2.65
CA ARG A 63 13.10 16.16 3.83
C ARG A 63 12.18 15.01 3.39
N PRO A 64 12.59 13.74 3.58
CA PRO A 64 11.78 12.57 3.22
C PRO A 64 10.96 12.05 4.41
N GLN A 65 10.63 12.89 5.38
CA GLN A 65 10.04 12.47 6.66
C GLN A 65 8.65 11.85 6.44
N ASP A 66 7.83 12.52 5.62
CA ASP A 66 6.55 12.03 5.10
C ASP A 66 6.67 10.64 4.46
N THR A 67 7.73 10.46 3.67
CA THR A 67 8.01 9.25 2.90
C THR A 67 8.39 8.09 3.82
N ILE A 68 9.24 8.36 4.82
CA ILE A 68 9.72 7.35 5.76
C ILE A 68 8.56 6.80 6.60
N VAL A 69 7.68 7.66 7.13
CA VAL A 69 6.61 7.21 8.03
C VAL A 69 5.63 6.29 7.31
N PHE A 70 5.22 6.61 6.08
CA PHE A 70 4.32 5.71 5.34
C PHE A 70 5.01 4.38 4.98
N LEU A 71 6.31 4.40 4.66
CA LEU A 71 7.07 3.20 4.35
C LEU A 71 7.23 2.30 5.57
N LEU A 72 7.43 2.86 6.77
CA LEU A 72 7.49 2.08 8.02
C LEU A 72 6.19 1.33 8.27
N GLY A 73 5.04 1.98 8.12
CA GLY A 73 3.74 1.30 8.26
C GLY A 73 3.56 0.19 7.22
N THR A 74 4.00 0.43 5.98
CA THR A 74 3.95 -0.57 4.91
C THR A 74 4.90 -1.76 5.17
N HIS A 75 6.09 -1.50 5.73
CA HIS A 75 7.05 -2.53 6.12
C HIS A 75 6.53 -3.41 7.25
N TRP A 76 5.90 -2.80 8.25
CA TRP A 76 5.28 -3.55 9.34
C TRP A 76 4.20 -4.49 8.80
N ALA A 77 3.31 -3.99 7.95
CA ALA A 77 2.29 -4.82 7.30
C ALA A 77 2.89 -5.93 6.43
N ALA A 78 3.99 -5.66 5.73
CA ALA A 78 4.70 -6.63 4.91
C ALA A 78 5.28 -7.78 5.74
N LEU A 79 5.87 -7.47 6.91
CA LEU A 79 6.38 -8.49 7.84
C LEU A 79 5.25 -9.32 8.44
N ASP A 80 4.17 -8.67 8.87
CA ASP A 80 3.01 -9.39 9.41
C ASP A 80 2.42 -10.32 8.35
N LEU A 81 2.28 -9.86 7.10
CA LEU A 81 1.81 -10.70 6.00
C LEU A 81 2.71 -11.92 5.77
N ILE A 82 4.05 -11.76 5.79
CA ILE A 82 4.99 -12.90 5.69
C ILE A 82 4.80 -13.87 6.86
N HIS A 83 4.69 -13.35 8.07
CA HIS A 83 4.52 -14.15 9.28
C HIS A 83 3.21 -14.95 9.22
N ARG A 84 2.09 -14.27 8.98
CA ARG A 84 0.74 -14.86 8.94
C ARG A 84 0.57 -15.85 7.80
N THR A 85 1.08 -15.56 6.60
CA THR A 85 1.07 -16.52 5.47
C THR A 85 1.95 -17.74 5.74
N SER A 86 3.03 -17.58 6.52
CA SER A 86 3.84 -18.72 6.94
C SER A 86 3.12 -19.61 7.96
N LEU A 87 2.40 -18.99 8.90
CA LEU A 87 1.59 -19.69 9.90
C LEU A 87 0.37 -20.38 9.27
N ALA A 88 -0.32 -19.71 8.35
CA ALA A 88 -1.47 -20.21 7.58
C ALA A 88 -1.20 -21.56 6.89
N ARG A 89 0.05 -21.83 6.52
CA ARG A 89 0.45 -23.10 5.88
C ARG A 89 0.55 -24.28 6.86
N LYS A 90 0.67 -23.99 8.16
CA LYS A 90 0.94 -24.99 9.21
C LYS A 90 -0.27 -25.33 10.05
N VAL A 91 -1.31 -24.49 10.01
CA VAL A 91 -2.52 -24.61 10.82
C VAL A 91 -3.62 -25.41 10.12
N THR A 92 -4.63 -25.79 10.89
CA THR A 92 -5.89 -26.38 10.40
C THR A 92 -6.75 -25.36 9.65
N VAL A 93 -7.81 -25.81 8.96
CA VAL A 93 -8.74 -24.92 8.24
C VAL A 93 -9.52 -24.03 9.20
N GLU A 94 -9.87 -24.54 10.38
CA GLU A 94 -10.61 -23.81 11.40
C GLU A 94 -9.77 -22.67 12.00
N GLU A 95 -8.52 -22.95 12.38
CA GLU A 95 -7.57 -21.92 12.81
C GLU A 95 -7.25 -20.92 11.68
N LEU A 96 -7.21 -21.38 10.43
CA LEU A 96 -7.04 -20.49 9.28
C LEU A 96 -8.21 -19.52 9.16
N ASN A 97 -9.43 -19.97 9.45
CA ASN A 97 -10.62 -19.12 9.43
C ASN A 97 -10.54 -17.99 10.47
N GLY A 98 -9.96 -18.23 11.64
CA GLY A 98 -9.68 -17.18 12.63
C GLY A 98 -8.58 -16.18 12.22
N MET A 99 -7.68 -16.54 11.30
CA MET A 99 -6.59 -15.63 10.86
C MET A 99 -6.92 -14.80 9.62
N GLN A 100 -8.07 -15.06 9.02
CA GLN A 100 -8.54 -14.50 7.76
C GLN A 100 -8.48 -12.97 7.73
N GLY A 101 -9.11 -12.32 8.72
CA GLY A 101 -9.16 -10.87 8.86
C GLY A 101 -7.78 -10.25 9.01
N SER A 102 -6.91 -10.88 9.80
CA SER A 102 -5.53 -10.42 10.02
C SER A 102 -4.68 -10.50 8.75
N ILE A 103 -4.75 -11.62 8.02
CA ILE A 103 -4.06 -11.78 6.72
C ILE A 103 -4.56 -10.73 5.73
N ALA A 104 -5.87 -10.52 5.68
CA ALA A 104 -6.51 -9.57 4.79
C ALA A 104 -6.06 -8.12 5.05
N ALA A 105 -6.03 -7.71 6.31
CA ALA A 105 -5.59 -6.38 6.71
C ALA A 105 -4.09 -6.15 6.37
N ALA A 106 -3.23 -7.10 6.70
CA ALA A 106 -1.81 -7.06 6.38
C ALA A 106 -1.57 -7.02 4.87
N PHE A 107 -2.31 -7.83 4.11
CA PHE A 107 -2.28 -7.85 2.65
C PHE A 107 -2.65 -6.48 2.07
N LEU A 108 -3.77 -5.90 2.49
CA LEU A 108 -4.28 -4.65 1.94
C LEU A 108 -3.29 -3.50 2.13
N VAL A 109 -2.78 -3.31 3.36
CA VAL A 109 -1.81 -2.24 3.66
C VAL A 109 -0.51 -2.45 2.89
N THR A 110 -0.02 -3.69 2.80
CA THR A 110 1.19 -4.03 2.03
C THR A 110 1.01 -3.73 0.54
N TYR A 111 -0.12 -4.15 -0.04
CA TYR A 111 -0.45 -3.96 -1.45
C TYR A 111 -0.54 -2.47 -1.81
N TRP A 112 -1.33 -1.70 -1.05
CA TRP A 112 -1.50 -0.27 -1.30
C TRP A 112 -0.24 0.55 -1.06
N GLY A 113 0.50 0.23 -0.01
CA GLY A 113 1.75 0.91 0.29
C GLY A 113 2.81 0.65 -0.78
N LEU A 114 2.94 -0.61 -1.25
CA LEU A 114 3.82 -0.92 -2.38
C LEU A 114 3.38 -0.20 -3.65
N PHE A 115 2.09 -0.25 -3.97
CA PHE A 115 1.53 0.43 -5.13
C PHE A 115 1.88 1.92 -5.11
N CYS A 116 1.59 2.61 -4.00
CA CYS A 116 1.92 4.02 -3.84
C CYS A 116 3.44 4.29 -3.95
N ALA A 117 4.27 3.42 -3.37
CA ALA A 117 5.72 3.56 -3.47
C ALA A 117 6.21 3.45 -4.93
N LEU A 118 5.73 2.46 -5.69
CA LEU A 118 6.08 2.26 -7.10
C LEU A 118 5.63 3.43 -7.98
N SER A 119 4.42 3.95 -7.76
CA SER A 119 3.93 5.13 -8.47
C SER A 119 4.76 6.38 -8.16
N GLN A 120 5.19 6.57 -6.91
CA GLN A 120 6.09 7.67 -6.56
C GLN A 120 7.51 7.48 -7.11
N ILE A 121 8.02 6.25 -7.20
CA ILE A 121 9.28 5.93 -7.87
C ILE A 121 9.20 6.32 -9.34
N MET A 122 8.12 5.93 -10.03
CA MET A 122 7.88 6.29 -11.43
C MET A 122 7.85 7.82 -11.62
N ALA A 123 7.13 8.54 -10.77
CA ALA A 123 7.11 10.01 -10.80
C ALA A 123 8.50 10.61 -10.56
N CYS A 124 9.30 10.08 -9.62
CA CYS A 124 10.68 10.49 -9.40
C CYS A 124 11.54 10.26 -10.65
N PHE A 125 11.38 9.13 -11.35
CA PHE A 125 12.11 8.83 -12.58
C PHE A 125 11.74 9.78 -13.72
N ILE A 126 10.45 10.05 -13.92
CA ILE A 126 9.99 11.01 -14.94
C ILE A 126 10.58 12.40 -14.66
N GLN A 127 10.59 12.86 -13.40
CA GLN A 127 11.18 14.14 -13.02
C GLN A 127 12.70 14.18 -13.23
N SER A 128 13.41 13.12 -12.82
CA SER A 128 14.86 12.99 -12.97
C SER A 128 15.28 12.94 -14.45
N SER A 129 14.56 12.18 -15.28
CA SER A 129 14.79 12.10 -16.72
C SER A 129 14.55 13.43 -17.42
N ALA A 130 13.49 14.15 -17.09
CA ALA A 130 13.20 15.46 -17.66
C ALA A 130 14.28 16.51 -17.35
N GLN A 131 14.98 16.36 -16.22
CA GLN A 131 16.01 17.31 -15.76
C GLN A 131 17.45 16.84 -16.05
N TRP A 132 17.63 15.66 -16.63
CA TRP A 132 18.95 15.01 -16.78
C TRP A 132 19.71 14.95 -15.45
N ALA A 133 18.98 14.83 -14.34
CA ALA A 133 19.51 14.86 -12.99
C ALA A 133 19.54 13.44 -12.41
N PRO A 134 20.43 13.13 -11.45
CA PRO A 134 20.40 11.86 -10.75
C PRO A 134 19.07 11.68 -9.99
N LEU A 135 18.75 10.42 -9.66
CA LEU A 135 17.54 10.11 -8.90
C LEU A 135 17.54 10.86 -7.57
N SER A 136 16.41 11.47 -7.22
CA SER A 136 16.27 12.22 -5.97
C SER A 136 16.50 11.30 -4.75
N ARG A 137 16.97 11.88 -3.63
CA ARG A 137 17.10 11.14 -2.35
C ARG A 137 15.82 10.40 -1.96
N ARG A 138 14.67 11.02 -2.26
CA ARG A 138 13.35 10.43 -2.07
C ARG A 138 13.13 9.20 -2.94
N GLY A 139 13.47 9.28 -4.23
CA GLY A 139 13.44 8.13 -5.13
C GLY A 139 14.28 6.96 -4.60
N VAL A 140 15.47 7.24 -4.09
CA VAL A 140 16.32 6.21 -3.45
C VAL A 140 15.64 5.58 -2.22
N ILE A 141 15.09 6.41 -1.32
CA ILE A 141 14.38 5.91 -0.12
C ILE A 141 13.18 5.05 -0.52
N LEU A 142 12.42 5.45 -1.54
CA LEU A 142 11.29 4.67 -2.04
C LEU A 142 11.73 3.33 -2.65
N LEU A 143 12.85 3.30 -3.39
CA LEU A 143 13.38 2.05 -3.96
C LEU A 143 13.71 1.04 -2.86
N PHE A 144 14.46 1.45 -1.83
CA PHE A 144 14.74 0.58 -0.69
C PHE A 144 13.45 0.24 0.09
N GLY A 145 12.58 1.23 0.26
CA GLY A 145 11.29 1.08 0.91
C GLY A 145 10.35 0.09 0.21
N ALA A 146 10.44 -0.07 -1.11
CA ALA A 146 9.60 -0.99 -1.86
C ALA A 146 10.06 -2.45 -1.76
N ALA A 147 11.30 -2.72 -1.34
CA ALA A 147 11.87 -4.08 -1.36
C ALA A 147 11.08 -5.09 -0.49
N LEU A 148 10.86 -4.77 0.79
CA LEU A 148 10.20 -5.68 1.72
C LEU A 148 8.72 -5.95 1.38
N PRO A 149 7.90 -4.94 1.05
CA PRO A 149 6.54 -5.17 0.57
C PRO A 149 6.50 -5.99 -0.73
N SER A 150 7.46 -5.79 -1.63
CA SER A 150 7.59 -6.59 -2.86
C SER A 150 7.85 -8.07 -2.57
N ILE A 151 8.78 -8.36 -1.65
CA ILE A 151 9.08 -9.73 -1.20
C ILE A 151 7.86 -10.36 -0.54
N SER A 152 7.17 -9.61 0.32
CA SER A 152 5.98 -10.08 1.02
C SER A 152 4.86 -10.48 0.06
N LEU A 153 4.55 -9.63 -0.93
CA LEU A 153 3.55 -9.97 -1.95
C LEU A 153 4.03 -11.09 -2.87
N ALA A 154 5.30 -11.12 -3.29
CA ALA A 154 5.83 -12.22 -4.08
C ALA A 154 5.74 -13.57 -3.34
N ASN A 155 5.84 -13.57 -2.02
CA ASN A 155 5.67 -14.76 -1.19
C ASN A 155 4.25 -15.35 -1.28
N LEU A 156 3.24 -14.57 -1.71
CA LEU A 156 1.89 -15.09 -1.99
C LEU A 156 1.90 -16.14 -3.11
N PHE A 157 2.85 -16.12 -4.05
CA PHE A 157 2.97 -17.21 -5.02
C PHE A 157 3.30 -18.55 -4.37
N ARG A 158 3.97 -18.56 -3.20
CA ARG A 158 4.19 -19.82 -2.47
C ARG A 158 2.90 -20.32 -1.84
N LEU A 159 1.99 -19.43 -1.47
CA LEU A 159 0.65 -19.79 -1.01
C LEU A 159 -0.21 -20.30 -2.17
N LEU A 160 -0.13 -19.66 -3.34
CA LEU A 160 -0.89 -20.02 -4.54
C LEU A 160 -0.33 -21.23 -5.30
N GLY A 161 0.96 -21.56 -5.15
CA GLY A 161 1.63 -22.61 -5.91
C GLY A 161 1.00 -24.00 -5.82
N PRO A 162 0.59 -24.50 -4.63
CA PRO A 162 -0.12 -25.78 -4.51
C PRO A 162 -1.41 -25.85 -5.34
N PHE A 163 -2.10 -24.73 -5.54
CA PHE A 163 -3.35 -24.65 -6.28
C PHE A 163 -3.17 -24.90 -7.77
N PHE A 164 -2.14 -24.30 -8.35
CA PHE A 164 -1.82 -24.49 -9.76
C PHE A 164 -1.37 -25.92 -10.08
N ASN A 165 -0.74 -26.58 -9.11
CA ASN A 165 -0.19 -27.92 -9.31
C ASN A 165 -1.19 -29.05 -9.03
N GLN A 166 -2.11 -28.84 -8.08
CA GLN A 166 -3.13 -29.82 -7.69
C GLN A 166 -4.43 -29.09 -7.33
N PRO A 167 -5.40 -28.99 -8.25
CA PRO A 167 -6.73 -28.47 -7.96
C PRO A 167 -7.53 -29.48 -7.15
N ASN A 168 -7.05 -29.82 -5.94
CA ASN A 168 -7.82 -30.55 -4.96
C ASN A 168 -8.80 -29.58 -4.30
N THR A 169 -10.03 -30.03 -4.08
CA THR A 169 -11.13 -29.24 -3.50
C THR A 169 -10.77 -28.58 -2.17
N THR A 170 -9.97 -29.26 -1.34
CA THR A 170 -9.53 -28.79 -0.03
C THR A 170 -8.57 -27.61 -0.09
N ASN A 171 -7.72 -27.52 -1.12
CA ASN A 171 -6.87 -26.36 -1.30
C ASN A 171 -7.74 -25.18 -1.69
N PHE A 172 -8.59 -25.33 -2.71
CA PHE A 172 -9.50 -24.27 -3.19
C PHE A 172 -10.30 -23.64 -2.05
N GLU A 173 -10.86 -24.48 -1.17
CA GLU A 173 -11.61 -24.04 0.01
C GLU A 173 -10.78 -23.15 0.97
N ARG A 174 -9.49 -23.46 1.16
CA ARG A 174 -8.55 -22.63 1.96
C ARG A 174 -8.20 -21.28 1.33
N LEU A 175 -8.33 -21.11 0.01
CA LEU A 175 -8.06 -19.82 -0.63
C LEU A 175 -9.30 -18.96 -0.67
N SER A 176 -10.45 -19.58 -0.95
CA SER A 176 -11.76 -18.91 -0.90
C SER A 176 -12.06 -18.35 0.48
N SER A 177 -11.38 -18.89 1.50
CA SER A 177 -11.51 -18.44 2.87
C SER A 177 -10.76 -17.12 3.13
N ILE A 178 -9.82 -16.64 2.30
CA ILE A 178 -9.12 -15.36 2.57
C ILE A 178 -10.03 -14.16 2.25
N PRO A 179 -10.50 -13.37 3.24
CA PRO A 179 -11.66 -12.48 3.09
C PRO A 179 -11.34 -11.12 2.48
N ALA A 180 -10.05 -10.74 2.37
CA ALA A 180 -9.60 -9.44 1.83
C ALA A 180 -10.14 -9.11 0.42
N LEU A 181 -10.78 -10.10 -0.20
CA LEU A 181 -11.06 -10.17 -1.61
C LEU A 181 -12.51 -10.57 -1.88
N TYR A 182 -13.32 -10.81 -0.83
CA TYR A 182 -14.72 -11.18 -0.99
C TYR A 182 -15.56 -9.95 -1.41
N ILE A 183 -15.74 -9.77 -2.71
CA ILE A 183 -16.66 -8.79 -3.28
C ILE A 183 -17.95 -9.54 -3.60
N GLU A 184 -18.92 -9.51 -2.69
CA GLU A 184 -20.32 -9.97 -2.91
C GLU A 184 -20.47 -11.30 -3.69
N GLY A 185 -19.66 -12.32 -3.36
CA GLY A 185 -19.74 -13.63 -4.00
C GLY A 185 -19.11 -13.74 -5.40
N VAL A 186 -18.38 -12.71 -5.86
CA VAL A 186 -17.65 -12.75 -7.13
C VAL A 186 -16.25 -13.35 -6.91
N GLU A 187 -15.87 -14.33 -7.73
CA GLU A 187 -14.57 -15.04 -7.75
C GLU A 187 -13.35 -14.17 -8.10
N VAL A 188 -13.40 -12.85 -7.87
CA VAL A 188 -12.28 -11.93 -8.16
C VAL A 188 -11.09 -12.18 -7.22
N GLN A 189 -11.27 -12.97 -6.16
CA GLN A 189 -10.25 -13.27 -5.17
C GLN A 189 -8.97 -13.81 -5.78
N PHE A 190 -9.11 -14.85 -6.60
CA PHE A 190 -7.97 -15.48 -7.23
C PHE A 190 -7.25 -14.51 -8.17
N LEU A 191 -8.01 -13.71 -8.92
CA LEU A 191 -7.44 -12.72 -9.83
C LEU A 191 -6.65 -11.65 -9.07
N LEU A 192 -7.19 -11.12 -7.98
CA LEU A 192 -6.54 -10.08 -7.19
C LEU A 192 -5.32 -10.60 -6.43
N LEU A 193 -5.37 -11.82 -5.88
CA LEU A 193 -4.20 -12.50 -5.28
C LEU A 193 -3.09 -12.70 -6.30
N ASN A 194 -3.42 -13.23 -7.49
CA ASN A 194 -2.44 -13.39 -8.56
C ASN A 194 -1.89 -12.05 -9.04
N PHE A 195 -2.74 -11.03 -9.11
CA PHE A 195 -2.32 -9.69 -9.48
C PHE A 195 -1.33 -9.12 -8.46
N ALA A 196 -1.65 -9.19 -7.17
CA ALA A 196 -0.77 -8.70 -6.11
C ALA A 196 0.54 -9.49 -6.04
N ALA A 197 0.50 -10.81 -6.20
CA ALA A 197 1.70 -11.64 -6.27
C ALA A 197 2.57 -11.27 -7.47
N SER A 198 1.95 -11.09 -8.65
CA SER A 198 2.63 -10.65 -9.87
C SER A 198 3.22 -9.26 -9.72
N LEU A 199 2.52 -8.34 -9.07
CA LEU A 199 3.01 -7.00 -8.74
C LEU A 199 4.28 -7.09 -7.88
N GLY A 200 4.28 -7.94 -6.85
CA GLY A 200 5.46 -8.17 -6.01
C GLY A 200 6.67 -8.74 -6.77
N VAL A 201 6.45 -9.64 -7.72
CA VAL A 201 7.54 -10.17 -8.56
C VAL A 201 8.03 -9.12 -9.56
N ALA A 202 7.12 -8.43 -10.23
CA ALA A 202 7.44 -7.37 -11.19
C ALA A 202 8.20 -6.22 -10.51
N SER A 203 7.82 -5.86 -9.28
CA SER A 203 8.50 -4.83 -8.51
C SER A 203 9.89 -5.26 -8.06
N ILE A 204 10.08 -6.53 -7.66
CA ILE A 204 11.44 -7.07 -7.41
C ILE A 204 12.29 -6.90 -8.67
N ILE A 205 11.82 -7.35 -9.83
CA ILE A 205 12.57 -7.26 -11.10
C ILE A 205 12.89 -5.80 -11.42
N LEU A 206 11.93 -4.89 -11.28
CA LEU A 206 12.14 -3.47 -11.50
C LEU A 206 13.20 -2.90 -10.56
N LEU A 207 13.15 -3.23 -9.26
CA LEU A 207 14.16 -2.81 -8.28
C LEU A 207 15.54 -3.32 -8.66
N CYS A 208 15.64 -4.58 -9.11
CA CYS A 208 16.89 -5.14 -9.61
C CYS A 208 17.46 -4.35 -10.79
N LEU A 209 16.63 -4.09 -11.81
CA LEU A 209 17.04 -3.36 -13.01
C LEU A 209 17.48 -1.94 -12.66
N VAL A 210 16.73 -1.25 -11.80
CA VAL A 210 17.08 0.10 -11.33
C VAL A 210 18.42 0.09 -10.60
N ILE A 211 18.63 -0.84 -9.68
CA ILE A 211 19.90 -0.96 -8.95
C ILE A 211 21.04 -1.19 -9.95
N LEU A 212 20.89 -2.11 -10.90
CA LEU A 212 21.90 -2.38 -11.92
C LEU A 212 22.21 -1.14 -12.76
N THR A 213 21.20 -0.39 -13.21
CA THR A 213 21.40 0.86 -13.95
C THR A 213 22.10 1.93 -13.11
N VAL A 214 21.77 2.05 -11.81
CA VAL A 214 22.45 2.98 -10.90
C VAL A 214 23.91 2.58 -10.71
N VAL A 215 24.19 1.28 -10.53
CA VAL A 215 25.56 0.75 -10.40
C VAL A 215 26.36 0.98 -11.69
N ASP A 216 25.78 0.69 -12.84
CA ASP A 216 26.40 0.86 -14.15
C ASP A 216 26.74 2.34 -14.43
N ASN A 217 25.78 3.24 -14.20
CA ASN A 217 25.99 4.68 -14.30
C ASN A 217 27.06 5.17 -13.32
N ALA A 218 27.06 4.67 -12.08
CA ALA A 218 28.09 5.00 -11.11
C ALA A 218 29.47 4.51 -11.58
N PHE A 219 29.55 3.33 -12.18
CA PHE A 219 30.79 2.77 -12.72
C PHE A 219 31.33 3.57 -13.92
N HIS A 220 30.46 3.98 -14.85
CA HIS A 220 30.83 4.84 -15.98
C HIS A 220 31.24 6.24 -15.55
N THR A 221 30.53 6.83 -14.56
CA THR A 221 30.88 8.14 -14.00
C THR A 221 32.20 8.08 -13.19
N ARG A 222 32.52 6.92 -12.60
CA ARG A 222 33.75 6.66 -11.83
C ARG A 222 35.04 6.72 -12.63
N GLN A 223 35.01 6.62 -13.96
CA GLN A 223 36.25 6.77 -14.75
C GLN A 223 36.83 8.20 -14.70
N GLY A 224 36.16 9.18 -14.07
CA GLY A 224 36.65 10.56 -13.95
C GLY A 224 36.95 11.09 -12.54
N LEU A 225 36.36 10.56 -11.46
CA LEU A 225 36.37 11.22 -10.15
C LEU A 225 36.45 10.19 -9.00
N GLY A 226 37.58 10.19 -8.27
CA GLY A 226 37.85 9.29 -7.13
C GLY A 226 36.81 9.39 -6.02
N PHE A 227 36.43 8.26 -5.42
CA PHE A 227 35.26 8.16 -4.54
C PHE A 227 35.54 7.68 -3.11
N ASP A 228 34.65 8.12 -2.22
CA ASP A 228 34.57 7.88 -0.76
C ASP A 228 34.17 6.43 -0.39
N PRO A 229 34.71 5.86 0.70
CA PRO A 229 34.61 4.44 1.07
C PRO A 229 33.22 3.98 1.55
N PHE A 230 32.25 4.88 1.72
CA PHE A 230 30.91 4.53 2.24
C PHE A 230 29.92 4.00 1.18
N GLU A 231 30.21 4.13 -0.11
CA GLU A 231 29.30 3.67 -1.17
C GLU A 231 29.48 2.18 -1.53
N LEU A 232 30.67 1.62 -1.31
CA LEU A 232 30.97 0.22 -1.61
C LEU A 232 30.17 -0.76 -0.71
N PRO A 233 30.01 -0.53 0.61
CA PRO A 233 29.16 -1.36 1.45
C PRO A 233 27.68 -1.32 1.02
N ALA A 234 27.17 -0.16 0.58
CA ALA A 234 25.80 -0.05 0.09
C ALA A 234 25.58 -0.87 -1.20
N LEU A 235 26.59 -0.91 -2.07
CA LEU A 235 26.60 -1.72 -3.30
C LEU A 235 26.65 -3.23 -3.00
N ILE A 236 27.46 -3.63 -2.00
CA ILE A 236 27.57 -5.02 -1.53
C ILE A 236 26.26 -5.46 -0.85
N ILE A 237 25.66 -4.59 -0.04
CA ILE A 237 24.35 -4.84 0.57
C ILE A 237 23.28 -4.95 -0.52
N ALA A 238 23.23 -4.04 -1.50
CA ALA A 238 22.28 -4.09 -2.61
C ALA A 238 22.42 -5.37 -3.45
N SER A 239 23.65 -5.83 -3.70
CA SER A 239 23.92 -7.09 -4.43
C SER A 239 23.61 -8.34 -3.61
N LEU A 240 23.85 -8.35 -2.30
CA LEU A 240 23.38 -9.42 -1.41
C LEU A 240 21.84 -9.47 -1.31
N TRP A 241 21.18 -8.32 -1.37
CA TRP A 241 19.73 -8.19 -1.46
C TRP A 241 19.15 -8.63 -2.81
N LEU A 242 19.96 -8.70 -3.89
CA LEU A 242 19.56 -9.25 -5.19
C LEU A 242 19.58 -10.79 -5.21
N VAL A 243 20.51 -11.40 -4.48
CA VAL A 243 20.67 -12.87 -4.44
C VAL A 243 19.50 -13.55 -3.73
N ALA A 244 18.93 -12.96 -2.69
CA ALA A 244 17.79 -13.51 -1.95
C ALA A 244 16.52 -13.71 -2.82
N PRO A 245 15.98 -12.69 -3.54
CA PRO A 245 14.84 -12.85 -4.42
C PRO A 245 15.15 -13.72 -5.65
N ILE A 246 16.36 -13.63 -6.23
CA ILE A 246 16.75 -14.53 -7.33
C ILE A 246 16.79 -15.99 -6.84
N SER A 247 17.30 -16.27 -5.64
CA SER A 247 17.27 -17.63 -5.06
C SER A 247 15.83 -18.09 -4.76
N ALA A 248 14.94 -17.18 -4.36
CA ALA A 248 13.53 -17.48 -4.15
C ALA A 248 12.81 -17.78 -5.48
N ILE A 249 13.12 -17.05 -6.55
CA ILE A 249 12.63 -17.27 -7.92
C ILE A 249 13.22 -18.56 -8.53
N VAL A 250 14.50 -18.84 -8.28
CA VAL A 250 15.17 -20.07 -8.76
C VAL A 250 14.62 -21.31 -8.05
N ASN A 251 14.24 -21.22 -6.78
CA ASN A 251 13.54 -22.33 -6.10
C ASN A 251 12.10 -22.55 -6.62
N VAL A 252 11.50 -21.56 -7.30
CA VAL A 252 10.20 -21.70 -8.00
C VAL A 252 10.33 -22.41 -9.36
N LYS A 253 11.54 -22.52 -9.94
CA LYS A 253 11.80 -23.15 -11.25
C LYS A 253 11.31 -24.60 -11.39
N ARG A 254 10.98 -25.31 -10.31
CA ARG A 254 10.54 -26.71 -10.40
C ARG A 254 9.10 -26.89 -10.89
N THR A 255 8.28 -25.83 -11.00
CA THR A 255 6.83 -25.99 -11.27
C THR A 255 6.19 -25.05 -12.31
N TRP A 256 6.90 -24.11 -12.94
CA TRP A 256 6.23 -23.05 -13.75
C TRP A 256 6.60 -23.05 -15.25
N ASN A 257 5.58 -23.03 -16.11
CA ASN A 257 5.66 -23.02 -17.57
C ASN A 257 6.13 -21.64 -18.10
N PRO A 258 7.13 -21.56 -19.00
CA PRO A 258 7.65 -20.30 -19.57
C PRO A 258 6.60 -19.42 -20.27
N LEU A 259 5.48 -20.00 -20.70
CA LEU A 259 4.36 -19.25 -21.28
C LEU A 259 3.77 -18.21 -20.29
N TRP A 260 3.71 -18.53 -19.00
CA TRP A 260 3.18 -17.60 -17.98
C TRP A 260 4.09 -16.39 -17.75
N TRP A 261 5.40 -16.54 -17.96
CA TRP A 261 6.34 -15.42 -17.92
C TRP A 261 6.16 -14.47 -19.10
N LEU A 262 5.95 -15.02 -20.30
CA LEU A 262 5.71 -14.22 -21.50
C LEU A 262 4.38 -13.46 -21.40
N VAL A 263 3.32 -14.13 -20.97
CA VAL A 263 1.99 -13.53 -20.77
C VAL A 263 2.05 -12.49 -19.65
N GLY A 264 2.68 -12.81 -18.52
CA GLY A 264 2.86 -11.87 -17.41
C GLY A 264 3.73 -10.66 -17.75
N GLY A 265 4.73 -10.81 -18.63
CA GLY A 265 5.57 -9.69 -19.09
C GLY A 265 4.87 -8.77 -20.08
N ILE A 266 4.18 -9.32 -21.09
CA ILE A 266 3.50 -8.54 -22.13
C ILE A 266 2.24 -7.86 -21.58
N PHE A 267 1.42 -8.62 -20.83
CA PHE A 267 0.18 -8.10 -20.28
C PHE A 267 0.35 -7.52 -18.88
N GLY A 268 1.52 -7.66 -18.25
CA GLY A 268 1.81 -7.14 -16.91
C GLY A 268 1.47 -5.67 -16.73
N PRO A 269 1.84 -4.76 -17.64
CA PRO A 269 1.46 -3.34 -17.56
C PRO A 269 -0.05 -3.11 -17.68
N PHE A 270 -0.72 -3.89 -18.54
CA PHE A 270 -2.18 -3.82 -18.71
C PHE A 270 -2.91 -4.34 -17.49
N PHE A 271 -2.45 -5.47 -16.92
CA PHE A 271 -2.93 -5.99 -15.65
C PHE A 271 -2.61 -5.04 -14.51
N ALA A 272 -1.47 -4.33 -14.53
CA ALA A 272 -1.12 -3.33 -13.54
C ALA A 272 -2.05 -2.12 -13.58
N MET A 273 -2.42 -1.68 -14.77
CA MET A 273 -3.42 -0.64 -14.98
C MET A 273 -4.82 -1.13 -14.55
N ILE A 274 -5.22 -2.36 -14.90
CA ILE A 274 -6.49 -2.93 -14.43
C ILE A 274 -6.48 -3.06 -12.91
N GLY A 275 -5.42 -3.61 -12.30
CA GLY A 275 -5.26 -3.72 -10.86
C GLY A 275 -5.14 -2.37 -10.15
N PHE A 276 -4.82 -1.29 -10.87
CA PHE A 276 -4.96 0.09 -10.39
C PHE A 276 -6.42 0.59 -10.45
N MET A 277 -7.17 0.24 -11.49
CA MET A 277 -8.55 0.67 -11.67
C MET A 277 -9.55 -0.15 -10.84
N LEU A 278 -9.31 -1.44 -10.69
CA LEU A 278 -10.18 -2.40 -9.99
C LEU A 278 -10.45 -1.99 -8.54
N PRO A 279 -9.48 -1.44 -7.80
CA PRO A 279 -9.72 -0.90 -6.47
C PRO A 279 -10.30 0.50 -6.41
N LEU A 280 -10.05 1.32 -7.43
CA LEU A 280 -10.66 2.63 -7.55
C LEU A 280 -12.16 2.48 -7.82
N PHE A 281 -12.57 1.38 -8.44
CA PHE A 281 -13.97 1.07 -8.75
C PHE A 281 -14.87 1.02 -7.49
N PRO A 282 -14.53 0.28 -6.41
CA PRO A 282 -15.23 0.37 -5.12
C PRO A 282 -15.25 1.77 -4.52
N ILE A 283 -14.15 2.54 -4.62
CA ILE A 283 -14.10 3.92 -4.10
C ILE A 283 -15.08 4.81 -4.88
N ILE A 284 -15.08 4.69 -6.20
CA ILE A 284 -16.00 5.40 -7.10
C ILE A 284 -17.44 5.04 -6.71
N PHE A 285 -17.78 3.76 -6.60
CA PHE A 285 -19.12 3.33 -6.21
C PHE A 285 -19.52 3.74 -4.78
N LEU A 286 -18.56 3.79 -3.86
CA LEU A 286 -18.78 4.29 -2.50
C LEU A 286 -19.07 5.80 -2.51
N ILE A 287 -18.34 6.59 -3.30
CA ILE A 287 -18.59 8.03 -3.50
C ILE A 287 -19.98 8.25 -4.12
N PHE A 288 -20.39 7.40 -5.05
CA PHE A 288 -21.70 7.48 -5.70
C PHE A 288 -22.85 6.83 -4.90
N GLY A 289 -22.59 6.36 -3.67
CA GLY A 289 -23.62 5.78 -2.80
C GLY A 289 -24.22 4.46 -3.29
N ALA A 290 -23.60 3.81 -4.27
CA ALA A 290 -24.08 2.57 -4.88
C ALA A 290 -23.58 1.31 -4.16
N TYR A 291 -22.71 1.46 -3.14
CA TYR A 291 -22.08 0.35 -2.44
C TYR A 291 -22.39 0.40 -0.95
N SER A 292 -22.82 -0.73 -0.37
CA SER A 292 -22.99 -0.86 1.08
C SER A 292 -21.64 -1.19 1.73
N PRO A 293 -21.02 -0.27 2.48
CA PRO A 293 -19.69 -0.45 3.07
C PRO A 293 -19.62 -1.61 4.08
N SER A 294 -20.77 -2.08 4.57
CA SER A 294 -20.89 -3.07 5.63
C SER A 294 -20.47 -4.50 5.25
N LYS A 295 -19.95 -4.76 4.04
CA LYS A 295 -19.65 -6.13 3.55
C LYS A 295 -18.25 -6.31 2.97
N ALA A 296 -17.44 -5.26 2.87
CA ALA A 296 -16.10 -5.35 2.34
C ALA A 296 -15.13 -4.59 3.23
N CYS A 297 -14.11 -5.29 3.76
CA CYS A 297 -12.95 -4.66 4.39
C CYS A 297 -12.02 -3.99 3.36
N TYR A 298 -12.52 -3.72 2.17
CA TYR A 298 -11.76 -3.13 1.08
C TYR A 298 -11.69 -1.62 1.32
N PHE A 299 -10.49 -1.10 1.60
CA PHE A 299 -10.26 0.30 1.96
C PHE A 299 -10.89 0.79 3.27
N MET A 300 -11.28 -0.13 4.16
CA MET A 300 -11.72 0.23 5.51
C MET A 300 -10.74 -0.31 6.53
N PRO A 301 -10.60 0.37 7.69
CA PRO A 301 -9.90 -0.23 8.81
C PRO A 301 -10.57 -1.56 9.15
N CYS A 302 -9.75 -2.61 9.27
CA CYS A 302 -10.27 -3.95 9.46
C CYS A 302 -10.45 -4.28 10.94
N ALA A 303 -9.84 -3.54 11.87
CA ALA A 303 -9.95 -3.85 13.31
C ALA A 303 -11.24 -3.26 13.92
N PRO A 304 -11.88 -3.95 14.88
CA PRO A 304 -13.10 -3.49 15.57
C PRO A 304 -12.84 -2.38 16.59
N GLN A 305 -11.57 -2.02 16.80
CA GLN A 305 -11.16 -1.05 17.80
C GLN A 305 -11.78 0.32 17.57
N SER A 306 -12.04 1.00 18.68
CA SER A 306 -12.54 2.37 18.63
C SER A 306 -11.42 3.36 18.28
N ILE A 307 -11.74 4.37 17.49
CA ILE A 307 -10.82 5.50 17.23
C ILE A 307 -10.47 6.28 18.52
N TYR A 308 -11.27 6.12 19.58
CA TYR A 308 -11.04 6.73 20.89
C TYR A 308 -10.01 5.97 21.75
N GLU A 309 -9.60 4.77 21.34
CA GLU A 309 -8.49 4.06 21.99
C GLU A 309 -7.19 4.84 21.81
N TRP A 310 -6.34 4.83 22.84
CA TRP A 310 -5.21 5.76 22.93
C TRP A 310 -4.17 5.55 21.84
N ASP A 311 -3.89 4.30 21.47
CA ASP A 311 -3.01 3.93 20.37
C ASP A 311 -3.56 4.38 19.00
N GLN A 312 -4.88 4.22 18.78
CA GLN A 312 -5.57 4.67 17.57
C GLN A 312 -5.55 6.19 17.43
N ALA A 313 -5.95 6.90 18.49
CA ALA A 313 -5.94 8.35 18.55
C ALA A 313 -4.51 8.92 18.36
N PHE A 314 -3.51 8.27 18.97
CA PHE A 314 -2.10 8.66 18.84
C PHE A 314 -1.60 8.51 17.39
N ALA A 315 -1.84 7.36 16.76
CA ALA A 315 -1.42 7.12 15.37
C ALA A 315 -2.09 8.10 14.40
N LEU A 316 -3.37 8.40 14.60
CA LEU A 316 -4.08 9.44 13.85
C LEU A 316 -3.49 10.82 14.09
N CYS A 317 -3.18 11.16 15.34
CA CYS A 317 -2.57 12.43 15.71
C CYS A 317 -1.21 12.62 15.01
N ILE A 318 -0.38 11.57 14.92
CA ILE A 318 0.87 11.61 14.14
C ILE A 318 0.59 11.94 12.67
N GLY A 319 -0.35 11.23 12.04
CA GLY A 319 -0.72 11.48 10.65
C GLY A 319 -1.22 12.91 10.41
N LEU A 320 -2.06 13.43 11.30
CA LEU A 320 -2.54 14.81 11.27
C LEU A 320 -1.41 15.82 11.50
N CYS A 321 -0.51 15.56 12.44
CA CYS A 321 0.65 16.42 12.68
C CYS A 321 1.54 16.50 11.44
N ILE A 322 1.82 15.38 10.78
CA ILE A 322 2.58 15.34 9.53
C ILE A 322 1.87 16.16 8.44
N LEU A 323 0.56 15.98 8.28
CA LEU A 323 -0.25 16.75 7.33
C LEU A 323 -0.17 18.26 7.60
N VAL A 324 -0.36 18.68 8.86
CA VAL A 324 -0.33 20.09 9.25
C VAL A 324 1.07 20.70 9.10
N VAL A 325 2.12 19.98 9.47
CA VAL A 325 3.51 20.47 9.39
C VAL A 325 3.97 20.61 7.94
N GLU A 326 3.64 19.64 7.07
CA GLU A 326 4.11 19.62 5.69
C GLU A 326 3.23 20.48 4.76
N ILE A 327 1.90 20.38 4.88
CA ILE A 327 0.95 21.08 3.99
C ILE A 327 0.50 22.42 4.57
N GLY A 328 0.36 22.52 5.89
CA GLY A 328 -0.18 23.70 6.58
C GLY A 328 0.54 25.01 6.23
N PRO A 329 1.89 25.10 6.22
CA PRO A 329 2.57 26.33 5.84
C PRO A 329 2.22 26.82 4.44
N ASP A 330 1.96 25.92 3.50
CA ASP A 330 1.64 26.29 2.12
C ASP A 330 0.18 26.70 1.95
N VAL A 331 -0.74 26.19 2.77
CA VAL A 331 -2.14 26.65 2.85
C VAL A 331 -2.24 27.99 3.59
N LEU A 332 -1.48 28.17 4.68
CA LEU A 332 -1.52 29.37 5.51
C LEU A 332 -0.79 30.57 4.88
N LYS A 333 0.22 30.35 4.03
CA LYS A 333 0.96 31.44 3.35
C LYS A 333 0.06 32.36 2.51
N PRO A 334 -0.78 31.86 1.59
CA PRO A 334 -1.73 32.69 0.84
C PRO A 334 -2.73 33.40 1.75
N ALA A 335 -3.27 32.71 2.74
CA ALA A 335 -4.21 33.29 3.71
C ALA A 335 -3.56 34.45 4.48
N ARG A 336 -2.33 34.27 4.96
CA ARG A 336 -1.56 35.32 5.65
C ARG A 336 -1.22 36.49 4.74
N ARG A 337 -0.92 36.26 3.45
CA ARG A 337 -0.71 37.33 2.46
C ARG A 337 -2.00 38.14 2.23
N ARG A 338 -3.13 37.45 2.06
CA ARG A 338 -4.45 38.08 1.88
C ARG A 338 -4.86 38.89 3.11
N TRP A 339 -4.64 38.34 4.30
CA TRP A 339 -4.88 39.03 5.56
C TRP A 339 -4.03 40.30 5.67
N ARG A 340 -2.71 40.23 5.40
CA ARG A 340 -1.87 41.44 5.42
C ARG A 340 -2.32 42.49 4.41
N SER A 341 -2.67 42.10 3.18
CA SER A 341 -3.15 43.05 2.17
C SER A 341 -4.47 43.72 2.54
N PHE A 342 -5.31 43.07 3.35
CA PHE A 342 -6.55 43.65 3.85
C PHE A 342 -6.27 44.75 4.89
N TRP A 343 -5.34 44.50 5.82
CA TRP A 343 -4.95 45.50 6.82
C TRP A 343 -4.20 46.69 6.23
N THR A 344 -3.34 46.48 5.23
CA THR A 344 -2.64 47.60 4.58
C THR A 344 -3.62 48.53 3.86
N ARG A 345 -4.62 47.99 3.16
CA ARG A 345 -5.67 48.80 2.53
C ARG A 345 -6.52 49.54 3.56
N SER A 346 -6.89 48.86 4.65
CA SER A 346 -7.67 49.49 5.73
C SER A 346 -6.90 50.62 6.42
N ALA A 347 -5.57 50.56 6.45
CA ALA A 347 -4.74 51.63 6.99
C ALA A 347 -4.58 52.81 6.01
N GLU A 348 -4.53 52.55 4.70
CA GLU A 348 -4.53 53.59 3.65
C GLU A 348 -5.87 54.34 3.59
N ASP A 349 -6.98 53.64 3.85
CA ASP A 349 -8.33 54.20 3.83
C ASP A 349 -8.74 54.87 5.17
N ALA A 350 -7.88 54.86 6.20
CA ALA A 350 -8.19 55.50 7.47
C ALA A 350 -8.15 57.04 7.29
N PRO A 351 -9.25 57.77 7.56
CA PRO A 351 -9.30 59.22 7.37
C PRO A 351 -8.21 59.87 8.23
N LEU A 352 -7.34 60.65 7.59
CA LEU A 352 -6.39 61.51 8.29
C LEU A 352 -7.20 62.36 9.27
N LEU A 353 -6.98 62.15 10.58
CA LEU A 353 -7.54 63.00 11.61
C LEU A 353 -6.89 64.38 11.46
N GLU A 354 -7.45 65.21 10.59
CA GLU A 354 -7.15 66.62 10.45
C GLU A 354 -7.55 67.32 11.75
N GLY A 355 -6.62 67.43 12.69
CA GLY A 355 -6.90 68.08 13.95
C GLY A 355 -5.82 67.91 15.01
N GLU A 356 -4.55 68.21 14.70
CA GLU A 356 -3.63 68.64 15.76
C GLU A 356 -3.73 70.17 15.90
N PRO A 357 -4.14 70.69 17.07
CA PRO A 357 -4.12 72.13 17.34
C PRO A 357 -2.67 72.60 17.57
N VAL A 358 -2.30 73.66 16.83
CA VAL A 358 -1.04 74.43 16.97
C VAL A 358 -1.06 75.28 18.25
#